data_AF-A0A929EYS6-F1
#
_entry.id   AF-A0A929EYS6-F1
#
_cell.length_a   1.000
_cell.length_b   1.000
_cell.length_c   1.000
_cell.angle_alpha   90.00
_cell.angle_beta   90.00
_cell.angle_gamma   90.00
#
_symmetry.space_group_name_H-M   'P 1'
#
loop_
_entity.id
_entity.type
_entity.pdbx_description
1 polymer ?
#
loop_
_entity_poly.entity_id
_entity_poly.type
_entity_poly.pdbx_seq_one_letter_code
_entity_poly.pdbx_strand_id
1 'polypeptide(L)'
;NPIDINPGADDEAHLQCTAAFAEDPEVDAVIVGLDPLSPAVRALAQSNRPNFDIHNENSIVQLLPQLVAAQDTPIIGVVDGGSLYDPMCEQLMDNGVCIFRSCERAVTALGRYVSARLNADKIKLAEATTVFTGHHSL
;
A
#
# COMPACT_ATOMS: atom_id res chain seq x y z
N ASN A 1 6.63 8.80 -9.78
CA ASN A 1 7.04 8.19 -11.06
C ASN A 1 6.45 6.78 -11.07
N PRO A 2 5.46 6.45 -11.92
CA PRO A 2 4.95 5.08 -11.95
C PRO A 2 5.98 4.13 -12.58
N ILE A 3 6.10 2.94 -12.01
CA ILE A 3 6.75 1.80 -12.65
C ILE A 3 5.65 0.91 -13.24
N ASP A 4 5.76 0.57 -14.53
CA ASP A 4 4.87 -0.39 -15.18
C ASP A 4 5.57 -1.75 -15.23
N ILE A 5 5.04 -2.71 -14.45
CA ILE A 5 5.59 -4.06 -14.33
C ILE A 5 4.99 -5.04 -15.33
N ASN A 6 4.21 -4.55 -16.30
CA ASN A 6 3.50 -5.29 -17.35
C ASN A 6 2.36 -6.21 -16.84
N PRO A 7 1.35 -6.53 -17.69
CA PRO A 7 0.23 -7.38 -17.29
C PRO A 7 0.58 -8.84 -16.94
N GLY A 8 1.78 -9.29 -17.27
CA GLY A 8 2.30 -10.62 -16.95
C GLY A 8 2.99 -10.71 -15.59
N ALA A 9 3.11 -9.60 -14.84
CA ALA A 9 3.56 -9.65 -13.46
C ALA A 9 2.58 -10.46 -12.60
N ASP A 10 3.11 -11.46 -11.91
CA ASP A 10 2.35 -12.30 -10.98
C ASP A 10 2.37 -11.72 -9.56
N ASP A 11 1.75 -12.43 -8.62
CA ASP A 11 1.68 -12.03 -7.21
C ASP A 11 3.08 -11.78 -6.59
N GLU A 12 4.08 -12.60 -6.94
CA GLU A 12 5.45 -12.45 -6.44
C GLU A 12 6.11 -11.19 -7.00
N ALA A 13 5.99 -10.93 -8.30
CA ALA A 13 6.53 -9.72 -8.91
C ALA A 13 5.94 -8.44 -8.29
N HIS A 14 4.62 -8.40 -8.05
CA HIS A 14 3.98 -7.28 -7.35
C HIS A 14 4.57 -7.10 -5.94
N LEU A 15 4.75 -8.19 -5.19
CA LEU A 15 5.31 -8.15 -3.85
C LEU A 15 6.76 -7.63 -3.84
N GLN A 16 7.62 -8.20 -4.70
CA GLN A 16 9.04 -7.83 -4.77
C GLN A 16 9.23 -6.38 -5.20
N CYS A 17 8.48 -5.91 -6.21
CA CYS A 17 8.52 -4.51 -6.60
C CYS A 17 8.03 -3.60 -5.47
N THR A 18 6.94 -3.97 -4.78
CA THR A 18 6.43 -3.18 -3.65
C THR A 18 7.47 -3.10 -2.53
N ALA A 19 8.12 -4.22 -2.18
CA ALA A 19 9.14 -4.27 -1.15
C ALA A 19 10.35 -3.40 -1.52
N ALA A 20 10.86 -3.52 -2.76
CA ALA A 20 12.00 -2.74 -3.22
C ALA A 20 11.75 -1.22 -3.13
N PHE A 21 10.53 -0.76 -3.44
CA PHE A 21 10.17 0.65 -3.26
C PHE A 21 9.97 1.02 -1.79
N ALA A 22 9.39 0.16 -0.97
CA ALA A 22 9.16 0.45 0.45
C ALA A 22 10.47 0.52 1.25
N GLU A 23 11.48 -0.25 0.84
CA GLU A 23 12.81 -0.33 1.45
C GLU A 23 13.79 0.76 0.97
N ASP A 24 13.47 1.46 -0.12
CA ASP A 24 14.29 2.57 -0.61
C ASP A 24 14.12 3.79 0.33
N PRO A 25 15.18 4.27 0.99
CA PRO A 25 15.10 5.40 1.91
C PRO A 25 14.69 6.72 1.25
N GLU A 26 14.73 6.82 -0.08
CA GLU A 26 14.30 7.99 -0.84
C GLU A 26 12.81 7.92 -1.26
N VAL A 27 12.08 6.87 -0.86
CA VAL A 27 10.65 6.69 -1.17
C VAL A 27 9.80 6.92 0.08
N ASP A 28 9.00 7.99 0.06
CA ASP A 28 8.17 8.37 1.21
C ASP A 28 6.87 7.55 1.37
N ALA A 29 6.40 6.94 0.28
CA ALA A 29 5.17 6.12 0.25
C ALA A 29 5.05 5.34 -1.06
N VAL A 30 4.30 4.23 -1.02
CA VAL A 30 4.06 3.35 -2.16
C VAL A 30 2.56 3.21 -2.42
N ILE A 31 2.18 3.33 -3.70
CA ILE A 31 0.87 2.89 -4.20
C ILE A 31 1.11 1.69 -5.09
N VAL A 32 0.59 0.52 -4.70
CA VAL A 32 0.63 -0.69 -5.52
C VAL A 32 -0.67 -0.81 -6.31
N GLY A 33 -0.57 -0.78 -7.64
CA GLY A 33 -1.65 -1.20 -8.52
C GLY A 33 -1.68 -2.71 -8.56
N LEU A 34 -2.77 -3.31 -8.08
CA LEU A 34 -3.03 -4.74 -8.14
C LEU A 34 -4.04 -4.94 -9.27
N ASP A 35 -3.60 -5.37 -10.45
CA ASP A 35 -4.49 -5.62 -11.59
C ASP A 35 -5.19 -6.98 -11.39
N PRO A 36 -6.48 -6.99 -11.00
CA PRO A 36 -7.17 -8.24 -10.72
C PRO A 36 -7.62 -8.95 -12.01
N LEU A 37 -7.59 -8.27 -13.16
CA LEU A 37 -7.96 -8.84 -14.46
C LEU A 37 -6.79 -9.60 -15.09
N SER A 38 -5.56 -9.42 -14.58
CA SER A 38 -4.40 -10.17 -15.04
C SER A 38 -4.60 -11.67 -14.82
N PRO A 39 -4.33 -12.53 -15.82
CA PRO A 39 -4.33 -13.97 -15.63
C PRO A 39 -3.14 -14.48 -14.81
N ALA A 40 -2.17 -13.61 -14.49
CA ALA A 40 -0.98 -13.92 -13.70
C ALA A 40 -1.21 -13.73 -12.19
N VAL A 41 -2.29 -13.05 -11.78
CA VAL A 41 -2.60 -12.75 -10.38
C VAL A 41 -3.71 -13.66 -9.85
N ARG A 42 -3.55 -14.15 -8.63
CA ARG A 42 -4.56 -14.95 -7.92
C ARG A 42 -5.63 -14.06 -7.28
N ALA A 43 -6.49 -13.47 -8.10
CA ALA A 43 -7.44 -12.44 -7.66
C ALA A 43 -8.86 -12.94 -7.32
N LEU A 44 -9.22 -14.16 -7.70
CA LEU A 44 -10.58 -14.69 -7.53
C LEU A 44 -10.73 -15.46 -6.22
N ALA A 45 -11.89 -15.31 -5.56
CA ALA A 45 -12.28 -16.12 -4.40
C ALA A 45 -12.34 -17.62 -4.76
N GLN A 46 -12.84 -17.93 -5.95
CA GLN A 46 -12.85 -19.28 -6.49
C GLN A 46 -12.42 -19.23 -7.95
N SER A 47 -11.31 -19.90 -8.24
CA SER A 47 -10.74 -19.98 -9.59
C SER A 47 -11.05 -21.32 -10.25
N ASN A 48 -11.19 -21.31 -11.57
CA ASN A 48 -11.26 -22.54 -12.37
C ASN A 48 -9.89 -23.22 -12.52
N ARG A 49 -8.81 -22.50 -12.18
CA ARG A 49 -7.44 -23.04 -12.16
C ARG A 49 -7.16 -23.59 -10.75
N PRO A 50 -6.80 -24.87 -10.60
CA PRO A 50 -6.48 -25.45 -9.30
C PRO A 50 -5.40 -24.65 -8.57
N ASN A 51 -5.60 -24.38 -7.29
CA ASN A 51 -4.67 -23.65 -6.41
C ASN A 51 -4.28 -22.25 -6.93
N PHE A 52 -5.18 -21.59 -7.67
CA PHE A 52 -4.94 -20.26 -8.26
C PHE A 52 -6.05 -19.27 -7.86
N ASP A 53 -6.39 -19.27 -6.57
CA ASP A 53 -7.35 -18.37 -5.95
C ASP A 53 -6.68 -17.59 -4.80
N ILE A 54 -7.42 -16.65 -4.21
CA ILE A 54 -6.92 -15.81 -3.11
C ILE A 54 -6.52 -16.61 -1.86
N HIS A 55 -7.00 -17.84 -1.71
CA HIS A 55 -6.70 -18.69 -0.55
C HIS A 55 -5.37 -19.43 -0.69
N ASN A 56 -4.76 -19.44 -1.88
CA ASN A 56 -3.42 -19.96 -2.05
C ASN A 56 -2.40 -19.11 -1.26
N GLU A 57 -1.47 -19.77 -0.58
CA GLU A 57 -0.42 -19.12 0.23
C GLU A 57 0.47 -18.14 -0.56
N ASN A 58 0.58 -18.34 -1.89
CA ASN A 58 1.36 -17.48 -2.77
C ASN A 58 0.51 -16.38 -3.44
N SER A 59 -0.76 -16.20 -3.04
CA SER A 59 -1.56 -15.08 -3.53
C SER A 59 -1.11 -13.78 -2.86
N ILE A 60 -1.24 -12.66 -3.58
CA ILE A 60 -0.92 -11.33 -3.04
C ILE A 60 -1.80 -11.01 -1.83
N VAL A 61 -2.98 -11.62 -1.73
CA VAL A 61 -3.89 -11.50 -0.58
C VAL A 61 -3.28 -12.10 0.69
N GLN A 62 -2.49 -13.17 0.58
CA GLN A 62 -1.79 -13.77 1.73
C GLN A 62 -0.44 -13.10 2.01
N LEU A 63 0.23 -12.61 0.97
CA LEU A 63 1.61 -12.11 1.06
C LEU A 63 1.70 -10.62 1.44
N LEU A 64 0.90 -9.76 0.80
CA LEU A 64 1.00 -8.31 0.97
C LEU A 64 0.74 -7.84 2.42
N PRO A 65 -0.20 -8.41 3.20
CA PRO A 65 -0.40 -7.99 4.58
C PRO A 65 0.85 -8.12 5.45
N GLN A 66 1.64 -9.17 5.25
CA GLN A 66 2.87 -9.39 6.01
C GLN A 66 3.93 -8.33 5.67
N LEU A 67 4.06 -7.98 4.38
CA LEU A 67 4.94 -6.90 3.95
C LEU A 67 4.49 -5.56 4.53
N VAL A 68 3.20 -5.22 4.44
CA VAL A 68 2.67 -3.95 4.96
C VAL A 68 2.90 -3.82 6.46
N ALA A 69 2.71 -4.88 7.23
CA ALA A 69 2.93 -4.88 8.67
C ALA A 69 4.41 -4.71 9.07
N ALA A 70 5.34 -5.04 8.18
CA ALA A 70 6.78 -4.97 8.44
C ALA A 70 7.42 -3.63 8.05
N GLN A 71 6.67 -2.72 7.41
CA GLN A 71 7.23 -1.50 6.81
C GLN A 71 6.75 -0.23 7.53
N ASP A 72 7.68 0.68 7.79
CA ASP A 72 7.35 2.04 8.26
C ASP A 72 6.88 2.94 7.11
N THR A 73 7.34 2.63 5.89
CA THR A 73 6.93 3.29 4.65
C THR A 73 5.45 2.96 4.38
N PRO A 74 4.56 3.97 4.27
CA PRO A 74 3.14 3.74 3.98
C PRO A 74 2.94 3.05 2.63
N ILE A 75 2.20 1.94 2.64
CA ILE A 75 1.82 1.20 1.43
C ILE A 75 0.30 1.14 1.33
N ILE A 76 -0.25 1.58 0.20
CA ILE A 76 -1.68 1.44 -0.11
C ILE A 76 -1.86 0.70 -1.43
N GLY A 77 -2.94 -0.06 -1.55
CA GLY A 77 -3.27 -0.80 -2.77
C GLY A 77 -4.42 -0.19 -3.55
N VAL A 78 -4.40 -0.38 -4.86
CA VAL A 78 -5.51 -0.08 -5.77
C VAL A 78 -5.91 -1.36 -6.48
N VAL A 79 -7.19 -1.73 -6.38
CA VAL A 79 -7.78 -2.82 -7.16
C VAL A 79 -8.89 -2.23 -8.01
N ASP A 80 -8.62 -2.07 -9.31
CA ASP A 80 -9.61 -1.58 -10.27
C ASP A 80 -10.26 -2.76 -10.99
N GLY A 81 -11.55 -2.97 -10.72
CA GLY A 81 -12.30 -4.12 -11.23
C GLY A 81 -13.74 -4.13 -10.76
N GLY A 82 -14.54 -5.07 -11.27
CA GLY A 82 -15.93 -5.27 -10.85
C GLY A 82 -16.08 -5.97 -9.50
N SER A 83 -17.33 -6.18 -9.06
CA SER A 83 -17.64 -6.79 -7.76
C SER A 83 -17.13 -8.23 -7.59
N LEU A 84 -16.75 -8.88 -8.69
CA LEU A 84 -16.11 -10.19 -8.66
C LEU A 84 -14.84 -10.22 -7.80
N TYR A 85 -14.15 -9.08 -7.67
CA TYR A 85 -12.90 -8.93 -6.92
C TYR A 85 -13.11 -8.31 -5.53
N ASP A 86 -14.35 -8.11 -5.09
CA ASP A 86 -14.63 -7.59 -3.74
C ASP A 86 -14.05 -8.50 -2.64
N PRO A 87 -14.11 -9.84 -2.72
CA PRO A 87 -13.50 -10.71 -1.71
C PRO A 87 -11.99 -10.50 -1.55
N MET A 88 -11.27 -10.22 -2.65
CA MET A 88 -9.84 -9.88 -2.62
C MET A 88 -9.61 -8.59 -1.82
N CYS A 89 -10.40 -7.55 -2.10
CA CYS A 89 -10.28 -6.27 -1.40
C CYS A 89 -10.65 -6.38 0.08
N GLU A 90 -11.77 -7.04 0.39
CA GLU A 90 -12.24 -7.26 1.75
C GLU A 90 -11.18 -8.00 2.57
N GLN A 91 -10.65 -9.12 2.06
CA GLN A 91 -9.62 -9.87 2.77
C GLN A 91 -8.33 -9.07 2.96
N LEU A 92 -7.88 -8.29 1.97
CA LEU A 92 -6.73 -7.40 2.13
C LEU A 92 -6.97 -6.33 3.22
N MET A 93 -8.16 -5.72 3.23
CA MET A 93 -8.53 -4.71 4.22
C MET A 93 -8.67 -5.29 5.63
N ASP A 94 -9.30 -6.46 5.76
CA ASP A 94 -9.45 -7.18 7.03
C ASP A 94 -8.08 -7.56 7.63
N ASN A 95 -7.04 -7.70 6.79
CA ASN A 95 -5.67 -7.99 7.21
C ASN A 95 -4.77 -6.74 7.25
N GLY A 96 -5.34 -5.54 7.27
CA GLY A 96 -4.61 -4.30 7.54
C GLY A 96 -4.00 -3.61 6.32
N VAL A 97 -4.31 -4.05 5.10
CA VAL A 97 -3.89 -3.37 3.87
C VAL A 97 -4.95 -2.36 3.44
N CYS A 98 -4.58 -1.09 3.31
CA CYS A 98 -5.52 -0.07 2.84
C CYS A 98 -5.74 -0.19 1.33
N ILE A 99 -6.93 -0.63 0.92
CA ILE A 99 -7.29 -0.83 -0.50
C ILE A 99 -8.30 0.21 -0.97
N PHE A 100 -8.07 0.74 -2.18
CA PHE A 100 -8.99 1.60 -2.88
C PHE A 100 -9.48 0.95 -4.18
N ARG A 101 -10.75 1.19 -4.52
CA ARG A 101 -11.38 0.78 -5.79
C ARG A 101 -11.23 1.81 -6.91
N SER A 102 -10.33 2.78 -6.73
CA SER A 102 -10.10 3.88 -7.67
C SER A 102 -8.73 4.49 -7.40
N CYS A 103 -7.92 4.60 -8.45
CA CYS A 103 -6.61 5.24 -8.38
C CYS A 103 -6.71 6.71 -7.95
N GLU A 104 -7.70 7.46 -8.45
CA GLU A 104 -7.93 8.85 -8.06
C GLU A 104 -8.16 8.99 -6.54
N ARG A 105 -8.99 8.11 -5.97
CA ARG A 105 -9.26 8.12 -4.53
C ARG A 105 -8.01 7.76 -3.73
N ALA A 106 -7.23 6.79 -4.19
CA ALA A 106 -5.99 6.37 -3.54
C ALA A 106 -4.95 7.50 -3.51
N VAL A 107 -4.67 8.11 -4.66
CA VAL A 107 -3.73 9.23 -4.78
C VAL A 107 -4.20 10.43 -3.94
N THR A 108 -5.50 10.75 -3.98
CA THR A 108 -6.07 11.83 -3.16
C THR A 108 -5.91 11.55 -1.66
N ALA A 109 -6.19 10.32 -1.21
CA ALA A 109 -6.06 9.94 0.19
C ALA A 109 -4.60 9.97 0.64
N LEU A 110 -3.67 9.45 -0.17
CA LEU A 110 -2.25 9.46 0.14
C LEU A 110 -1.70 10.88 0.22
N GLY A 111 -2.06 11.75 -0.73
CA GLY A 111 -1.65 13.16 -0.70
C GLY A 111 -2.11 13.88 0.58
N ARG A 112 -3.34 13.60 1.06
CA ARG A 112 -3.84 14.12 2.34
C ARG A 112 -3.06 13.55 3.53
N TYR A 113 -2.79 12.26 3.53
CA TYR A 113 -2.01 11.59 4.58
C TYR A 113 -0.60 12.18 4.70
N VAL A 114 0.12 12.30 3.58
CA VAL A 114 1.47 12.89 3.55
C VAL A 114 1.44 14.35 4.02
N SER A 115 0.48 15.14 3.54
CA SER A 115 0.31 16.53 3.99
C SER A 115 0.07 16.64 5.50
N ALA A 116 -0.73 15.73 6.07
CA ALA A 116 -0.98 15.68 7.49
C ALA A 116 0.28 15.31 8.30
N ARG A 117 1.09 14.34 7.83
CA ARG A 117 2.37 13.98 8.47
C ARG A 117 3.34 15.15 8.50
N LEU A 118 3.54 15.81 7.37
CA LEU A 118 4.42 16.98 7.28
C LEU A 118 3.96 18.12 8.20
N ASN A 119 2.65 18.34 8.31
CA ASN A 119 2.11 19.34 9.24
C ASN A 119 2.30 18.94 10.70
N ALA A 120 2.12 17.67 11.05
CA ALA A 120 2.39 17.19 12.41
C ALA A 120 3.85 17.39 12.79
N ASP A 121 4.79 17.15 11.88
CA ASP A 121 6.21 17.34 12.15
C ASP A 121 6.59 18.81 12.30
N LYS A 122 5.97 19.72 11.52
CA LYS A 122 6.10 21.17 11.73
C LYS A 122 5.64 21.59 13.14
N ILE A 123 4.54 21.04 13.63
CA ILE A 123 4.02 21.35 14.97
C ILE A 123 5.02 20.88 16.04
N LYS A 124 5.52 19.64 15.95
CA LYS A 124 6.52 19.10 16.90
C LYS A 124 7.80 19.94 16.93
N LEU A 125 8.28 20.39 15.77
CA LEU A 125 9.47 21.24 15.66
C LEU A 125 9.26 22.64 16.27
N ALA A 126 8.07 23.22 16.10
CA ALA A 126 7.72 24.49 16.70
C ALA A 126 7.72 24.42 18.23
N GLU A 127 7.10 23.38 18.81
CA GLU A 127 7.10 23.14 20.26
C GLU A 127 8.51 22.97 20.83
N ALA A 128 9.37 22.19 20.16
CA ALA A 128 10.76 22.01 20.57
C ALA A 128 11.56 23.32 20.57
N THR A 129 11.30 24.20 19.60
CA THR A 129 11.96 25.52 19.48
C THR A 129 11.51 26.48 20.58
N THR A 130 10.22 26.47 20.94
CA THR A 130 9.68 27.27 22.06
C THR A 130 10.26 26.84 23.41
N VAL A 131 10.45 25.53 23.64
CA VAL A 131 11.08 25.02 24.87
C VAL A 131 12.54 25.48 24.98
N PHE A 132 13.31 25.43 23.87
CA PHE A 132 14.72 25.86 23.86
C PHE A 132 14.92 27.36 24.08
N THR A 133 13.98 28.19 23.67
CA THR A 133 14.09 29.66 23.77
C THR A 133 13.58 30.23 25.10
N GLY A 134 12.85 29.44 25.89
CA GLY A 134 12.25 29.85 27.17
C GLY A 134 13.17 29.87 28.41
N HIS A 135 14.48 29.56 28.28
CA HIS A 135 15.42 29.44 29.42
C HIS A 135 16.45 30.57 29.55
N HIS A 136 16.26 31.72 28.88
CA HIS A 136 17.16 32.89 28.99
C HIS A 136 16.45 34.15 29.50
N SER A 137 15.78 34.04 30.64
CA SER A 137 15.34 35.21 31.41
C SER A 137 15.33 34.89 32.90
N LEU A 138 16.50 34.93 33.54
CA LEU A 138 16.72 35.29 34.95
C LEU A 138 18.07 36.00 35.07
#